data_AF-M0ZV02-F1
#
_entry.id   AF-M0ZV02-F1
#
_cell.length_a   1.000
_cell.length_b   1.000
_cell.length_c   1.000
_cell.angle_alpha   90.00
_cell.angle_beta   90.00
_cell.angle_gamma   90.00
#
_symmetry.space_group_name_H-M   'P 1'
#
loop_
_entity.id
_entity.type
_entity.pdbx_description
1 polymer ?
#
loop_
_entity_poly.entity_id
_entity_poly.type
_entity_poly.pdbx_seq_one_letter_code
_entity_poly.pdbx_strand_id
1 'polypeptide(L)'
;MPLELASALSIEREPVTDPEIRVQAVEAIYLLILQEAGRRAFWSVNGPRILQVGYADEDDPKAMEAYERAGSLLIQESGLDEELTETSS
;
A
#
# COMPACT_ATOMS: atom_id res chain seq x y z
N MET A 1 9.99 -12.42 -11.79
CA MET A 1 8.86 -13.33 -11.49
C MET A 1 9.10 -14.63 -12.27
N PRO A 2 8.91 -15.83 -11.70
CA PRO A 2 9.02 -17.10 -12.45
C PRO A 2 8.06 -17.13 -13.65
N LEU A 3 8.53 -17.61 -14.80
CA LEU A 3 7.75 -17.65 -16.05
C LEU A 3 6.44 -18.46 -15.91
N GLU A 4 6.45 -19.47 -15.05
CA GLU A 4 5.31 -20.35 -14.78
C GLU A 4 4.13 -19.58 -14.14
N LEU A 5 4.42 -18.58 -13.31
CA LEU A 5 3.42 -17.75 -12.64
C LEU A 5 2.88 -16.62 -13.53
N ALA A 6 3.61 -16.25 -14.59
CA ALA A 6 3.17 -15.21 -15.51
C ALA A 6 1.85 -15.60 -16.20
N SER A 7 1.67 -16.88 -16.54
CA SER A 7 0.42 -17.37 -17.15
C SER A 7 -0.74 -17.43 -16.15
N ALA A 8 -0.49 -17.90 -14.93
CA ALA A 8 -1.51 -18.02 -13.88
C ALA A 8 -2.02 -16.66 -13.38
N LEU A 9 -1.18 -15.62 -13.44
CA LEU A 9 -1.53 -14.25 -13.06
C LEU A 9 -2.05 -13.40 -14.24
N SER A 10 -2.02 -13.93 -15.47
CA SER A 10 -2.53 -13.28 -16.68
C SER A 10 -4.06 -13.40 -16.84
N ILE A 11 -4.78 -13.80 -15.79
CA ILE A 11 -6.24 -13.81 -15.82
C ILE A 11 -6.77 -12.38 -15.87
N GLU A 12 -7.72 -12.13 -16.77
CA GLU A 12 -8.50 -10.90 -16.74
C GLU A 12 -9.24 -10.83 -15.42
N ARG A 13 -8.99 -9.77 -14.65
CA ARG A 13 -9.67 -9.55 -13.37
C ARG A 13 -10.89 -8.68 -13.63
N GLU A 14 -12.03 -9.11 -13.12
CA GLU A 14 -13.23 -8.29 -13.13
C GLU A 14 -12.94 -7.00 -12.34
N PRO A 15 -13.28 -5.81 -12.89
CA PRO A 15 -13.11 -4.58 -12.17
C PRO A 15 -14.00 -4.58 -10.93
N VAL A 16 -13.45 -4.18 -9.78
CA VAL A 16 -14.24 -3.94 -8.58
C VAL A 16 -14.95 -2.61 -8.77
N THR A 17 -16.23 -2.64 -9.14
CA THR A 17 -17.00 -1.41 -9.44
C THR A 17 -17.52 -0.70 -8.19
N ASP A 18 -17.74 -1.43 -7.10
CA ASP A 18 -18.22 -0.86 -5.84
C ASP A 18 -17.07 -0.15 -5.09
N PRO A 19 -17.10 1.19 -4.96
CA PRO A 19 -16.05 1.93 -4.27
C PRO A 19 -15.94 1.56 -2.78
N GLU A 20 -17.03 1.12 -2.15
CA GLU A 20 -17.04 0.78 -0.73
C GLU A 20 -16.14 -0.44 -0.45
N ILE A 21 -16.08 -1.39 -1.39
CA ILE A 21 -15.15 -2.53 -1.30
C ILE A 21 -13.70 -2.03 -1.32
N ARG A 22 -13.39 -1.03 -2.15
CA ARG A 22 -12.04 -0.46 -2.26
C ARG A 22 -11.68 0.34 -1.01
N VAL A 23 -12.60 1.16 -0.49
CA VAL A 23 -12.45 1.85 0.81
C VAL A 23 -12.12 0.85 1.91
N GLN A 24 -12.96 -0.16 2.11
CA GLN A 24 -12.78 -1.14 3.19
C GLN A 24 -11.50 -1.97 3.03
N ALA A 25 -11.11 -2.31 1.80
CA ALA A 25 -9.85 -3.00 1.54
C ALA A 25 -8.65 -2.15 1.94
N VAL A 26 -8.64 -0.86 1.58
CA VAL A 26 -7.56 0.06 1.95
C VAL A 26 -7.55 0.35 3.45
N GLU A 27 -8.71 0.45 4.09
CA GLU A 27 -8.81 0.58 5.55
C GLU A 27 -8.29 -0.66 6.27
N ALA A 28 -8.55 -1.87 5.76
CA ALA A 28 -7.96 -3.09 6.30
C ALA A 28 -6.42 -3.10 6.17
N ILE A 29 -5.89 -2.60 5.04
CA ILE A 29 -4.45 -2.39 4.86
C ILE A 29 -3.93 -1.38 5.88
N TYR A 30 -4.61 -0.25 6.07
CA TYR A 30 -4.26 0.75 7.09
C TYR A 30 -4.14 0.12 8.49
N LEU A 31 -5.12 -0.71 8.89
CA LEU A 31 -5.08 -1.41 10.17
C LEU A 31 -3.91 -2.40 10.29
N LEU A 32 -3.54 -3.08 9.19
CA LEU A 32 -2.36 -3.94 9.15
C LEU A 32 -1.05 -3.16 9.31
N ILE A 33 -0.88 -2.07 8.57
CA ILE A 33 0.37 -1.28 8.57
C ILE A 33 0.55 -0.44 9.84
N LEU A 34 -0.52 -0.20 10.62
CA LEU A 34 -0.40 0.39 11.96
C LEU A 34 0.54 -0.45 12.85
N GLN A 35 0.51 -1.77 12.71
CA GLN A 35 1.36 -2.68 13.48
C GLN A 35 2.75 -2.76 12.86
N GLU A 36 3.82 -2.68 13.67
CA GLU A 36 5.21 -2.68 13.18
C GLU A 36 5.53 -3.90 12.29
N ALA A 37 5.13 -5.11 12.72
CA ALA A 37 5.31 -6.33 11.93
C ALA A 37 4.49 -6.32 10.63
N GLY A 38 3.27 -5.77 10.68
CA GLY A 38 2.41 -5.63 9.50
C GLY A 38 2.97 -4.63 8.50
N ARG A 39 3.54 -3.52 8.99
CA ARG A 39 4.23 -2.51 8.17
C ARG A 39 5.46 -3.10 7.48
N ARG A 40 6.32 -3.79 8.20
CA ARG A 40 7.50 -4.47 7.63
C ARG A 40 7.09 -5.53 6.60
N ALA A 41 6.05 -6.30 6.88
CA ALA A 41 5.49 -7.27 5.93
C ALA A 41 4.96 -6.56 4.66
N PHE A 42 4.27 -5.43 4.82
CA PHE A 42 3.76 -4.65 3.70
C PHE A 42 4.88 -4.07 2.83
N TRP A 43 5.96 -3.56 3.42
CA TRP A 43 7.16 -3.16 2.68
C TRP A 43 7.80 -4.30 1.90
N SER A 44 7.86 -5.50 2.49
CA SER A 44 8.46 -6.67 1.84
C SER A 44 7.77 -7.10 0.53
N VAL A 45 6.52 -6.69 0.35
CA VAL A 45 5.72 -6.94 -0.86
C VAL A 45 5.58 -5.70 -1.76
N ASN A 46 6.44 -4.69 -1.58
CA ASN A 46 6.39 -3.41 -2.31
C ASN A 46 5.08 -2.63 -2.07
N GLY A 47 4.60 -2.67 -0.83
CA GLY A 47 3.39 -1.99 -0.37
C GLY A 47 3.25 -0.52 -0.76
N PRO A 48 4.30 0.33 -0.65
CA PRO A 48 4.20 1.72 -1.10
C PRO A 48 3.83 1.84 -2.59
N ARG A 49 4.40 0.98 -3.45
CA ARG A 49 4.04 0.98 -4.88
C ARG A 49 2.61 0.52 -5.11
N ILE A 50 2.12 -0.44 -4.32
CA ILE A 50 0.73 -0.90 -4.38
C ILE A 50 -0.22 0.27 -4.07
N LEU A 51 0.05 1.06 -3.03
CA LEU A 51 -0.77 2.24 -2.69
C LEU A 51 -0.67 3.33 -3.76
N GLN A 52 0.54 3.60 -4.30
CA GLN A 52 0.72 4.61 -5.35
C GLN A 52 -0.04 4.27 -6.63
N VAL A 53 0.04 3.03 -7.10
CA VAL A 53 -0.69 2.60 -8.30
C VAL A 53 -2.20 2.62 -8.04
N GLY A 54 -2.64 2.10 -6.88
CA GLY A 54 -4.04 2.12 -6.50
C GLY A 54 -4.64 3.53 -6.43
N TYR A 55 -3.92 4.49 -5.83
CA TYR A 55 -4.36 5.88 -5.78
C TYR A 55 -4.41 6.54 -7.17
N ALA A 56 -3.43 6.26 -8.04
CA ALA A 56 -3.38 6.85 -9.37
C ALA A 56 -4.53 6.38 -10.29
N ASP A 57 -5.06 5.19 -10.04
CA ASP A 57 -6.16 4.59 -10.79
C ASP A 57 -7.53 4.78 -10.10
N GLU A 58 -7.59 5.51 -8.98
CA GLU A 58 -8.83 5.71 -8.21
C GLU A 58 -9.48 7.08 -8.50
N ASP A 59 -10.79 7.06 -8.71
CA ASP A 59 -11.61 8.24 -8.99
C ASP A 59 -12.62 8.56 -7.87
N ASP A 60 -12.93 7.60 -7.00
CA ASP A 60 -13.88 7.82 -5.89
C ASP A 60 -13.22 8.61 -4.75
N PRO A 61 -13.78 9.78 -4.35
CA PRO A 61 -13.15 10.63 -3.34
C PRO A 61 -12.92 9.95 -1.98
N LYS A 62 -13.80 9.03 -1.57
CA LYS A 62 -13.64 8.35 -0.28
C LYS A 62 -12.55 7.30 -0.35
N ALA A 63 -12.46 6.58 -1.47
CA ALA A 63 -11.39 5.63 -1.68
C ALA A 63 -10.02 6.33 -1.76
N MET A 64 -9.93 7.47 -2.45
CA MET A 64 -8.73 8.30 -2.47
C MET A 64 -8.29 8.72 -1.05
N GLU A 65 -9.22 9.18 -0.21
CA GLU A 65 -8.92 9.54 1.19
C GLU A 65 -8.39 8.33 1.99
N ALA A 66 -8.95 7.13 1.78
CA ALA A 66 -8.45 5.92 2.42
C ALA A 66 -7.00 5.61 2.01
N TYR A 67 -6.66 5.76 0.72
CA TYR A 67 -5.29 5.61 0.22
C TYR A 67 -4.33 6.62 0.82
N GLU A 68 -4.73 7.89 0.94
CA GLU A 68 -3.92 8.94 1.57
C GLU A 68 -3.63 8.64 3.04
N ARG A 69 -4.65 8.21 3.79
CA ARG A 69 -4.51 7.79 5.19
C ARG A 69 -3.54 6.62 5.32
N ALA A 70 -3.67 5.58 4.48
CA ALA A 70 -2.74 4.45 4.46
C ALA A 70 -1.30 4.88 4.09
N GLY A 71 -1.15 5.73 3.07
CA GLY A 71 0.15 6.22 2.62
C GLY A 71 0.88 7.06 3.68
N SER A 72 0.15 7.81 4.51
CA SER A 72 0.74 8.65 5.55
C SER A 72 1.59 7.87 6.58
N LEU A 73 1.27 6.59 6.79
CA LEU A 73 2.00 5.72 7.72
C LEU A 73 3.33 5.20 7.17
N LEU A 74 3.56 5.32 5.86
CA LEU A 74 4.78 4.86 5.19
C LEU A 74 5.82 5.97 5.03
N ILE A 75 5.40 7.24 5.08
CA ILE A 75 6.29 8.41 5.00
C ILE A 75 7.06 8.62 6.33
N GLN A 76 6.51 8.15 7.46
CA GLN A 76 7.14 8.28 8.77
C GLN A 76 8.45 7.48 8.91
N GLU A 77 8.65 6.42 8.13
CA GLU A 77 9.86 5.60 8.21
C GLU A 77 11.04 6.21 7.44
N SER A 78 10.79 6.92 6.33
CA SER A 78 11.87 7.59 5.58
C SER A 78 12.54 8.71 6.37
N GLY A 79 11.84 9.31 7.36
CA GLY A 79 12.43 10.31 8.26
C GLY A 79 13.19 9.71 9.44
N LEU A 80 12.85 8.50 9.87
CA LEU A 80 13.54 7.83 10.98
C LEU A 80 14.88 7.23 10.57
N ASP A 81 14.99 6.76 9.32
CA ASP A 81 16.27 6.30 8.77
C ASP A 81 17.26 7.47 8.56
N GLU A 82 16.79 8.68 8.25
CA GLU A 82 17.64 9.87 8.15
C GLU A 82 18.11 10.37 9.54
N GLU A 83 17.22 10.45 10.54
CA GLU A 83 17.55 10.98 11.88
C GLU A 83 18.53 10.08 12.68
N LEU A 84 18.50 8.76 12.46
CA LEU A 84 19.46 7.82 13.07
C LEU A 84 20.88 7.93 12.47
N THR A 85 21.02 8.45 11.24
CA THR A 85 22.33 8.67 10.61
C THR A 85 23.01 9.96 11.05
N GLU A 86 22.24 11.01 11.38
CA GLU A 86 22.79 12.30 11.82
C GLU A 86 23.20 12.30 13.31
N THR A 87 22.58 11.48 14.14
CA THR A 87 22.89 11.40 15.59
C THR A 87 24.11 10.52 15.91
N SER A 88 24.69 9.86 14.91
CA SER A 88 25.84 8.96 15.06
C SER A 88 27.18 9.55 14.56
N SER A 89 27.26 10.85 14.28
CA SER A 89 28.49 11.55 13.84
C SER A 89 29.10 12.45 14.90
#